data_AF-A0A379TGF7-F1
#
_entry.id   AF-A0A379TGF7-F1
#
_cell.length_a   1.000
_cell.length_b   1.000
_cell.length_c   1.000
_cell.angle_alpha   90.00
_cell.angle_beta   90.00
_cell.angle_gamma   90.00
#
_symmetry.space_group_name_H-M   'P 1'
#
loop_
_entity.id
_entity.type
_entity.pdbx_description
1 polymer ?
#
loop_
_entity_poly.entity_id
_entity_poly.type
_entity_poly.pdbx_seq_one_letter_code
_entity_poly.pdbx_strand_id
1 'polypeptide(L)'
;MPRYTIYPKTHYVTPRERILQAMEEIKDELADRRKVLLANNKLLEEQRLSQRTQFDLEMMNELGYCSGIENYSRFLSGRGPGEPPPTLFDYLPADGLLVVDESHVTIPQIGGMYRGDRARKETLVEYGFRLPSALDNRPLKFEEFEALAPQTIYVSATPGNYELEKSGDEVVDQVVRPTGLLDPIIEVRPVATQVDDLLSEIRQRAVINERVLVTTLTKRMAEDLTEYLEEHGRARTLSALGY
;
A
#
# COMPACT_ATOMS: atom_id res chain seq x y z
N MET A 1 -25.56 3.39 36.20
CA MET A 1 -24.85 4.42 35.40
C MET A 1 -24.44 3.79 34.08
N PRO A 2 -24.59 4.48 32.94
CA PRO A 2 -24.04 3.99 31.67
C PRO A 2 -22.51 3.93 31.76
N ARG A 3 -21.93 2.84 31.24
CA ARG A 3 -20.48 2.61 31.22
C ARG A 3 -19.90 3.27 29.98
N TYR A 4 -18.86 4.07 30.17
CA TYR A 4 -18.10 4.71 29.09
C TYR A 4 -16.70 4.09 29.03
N THR A 5 -16.18 3.89 27.82
CA THR A 5 -14.81 3.44 27.58
C THR A 5 -14.05 4.54 26.84
N ILE A 6 -12.94 4.98 27.42
CA ILE A 6 -12.09 6.02 26.87
C ILE A 6 -10.85 5.33 26.30
N TYR A 7 -10.63 5.49 25.00
CA TYR A 7 -9.46 4.97 24.31
C TYR A 7 -8.36 6.03 24.22
N PRO A 8 -7.09 5.63 24.08
CA PRO A 8 -6.00 6.56 23.85
C PRO A 8 -6.16 7.34 22.54
N LYS A 9 -5.63 8.57 22.50
CA LYS A 9 -5.62 9.42 21.29
C LYS A 9 -4.64 8.92 20.21
N THR A 10 -3.66 8.11 20.58
CA THR A 10 -2.57 7.64 19.71
C THR A 10 -2.34 6.15 19.90
N HIS A 11 -1.77 5.48 18.91
CA HIS A 11 -1.34 4.08 18.99
C HIS A 11 0.08 3.93 19.58
N TYR A 12 0.85 5.02 19.65
CA TYR A 12 2.21 5.04 20.23
C TYR A 12 2.17 5.48 21.70
N VAL A 13 1.39 4.78 22.52
CA VAL A 13 1.32 5.03 23.97
C VAL A 13 2.38 4.17 24.65
N THR A 14 3.51 4.79 24.99
CA THR A 14 4.63 4.08 25.61
C THR A 14 4.83 4.59 27.05
N PRO A 15 4.95 3.71 28.06
CA PRO A 15 5.26 4.12 29.43
C PRO A 15 6.59 4.87 29.50
N ARG A 16 6.72 5.85 30.41
CA ARG A 16 7.92 6.67 30.56
C ARG A 16 9.20 5.84 30.77
N GLU A 17 9.10 4.77 31.56
CA GLU A 17 10.22 3.85 31.80
C GLU A 17 10.73 3.22 30.50
N ARG A 18 9.81 2.79 29.62
CA ARG A 18 10.17 2.20 28.33
C ARG A 18 10.77 3.24 27.37
N ILE A 19 10.30 4.50 27.42
CA ILE A 19 10.91 5.60 26.65
C ILE A 19 12.37 5.80 27.07
N LEU A 20 12.64 5.85 28.38
CA LEU A 20 14.01 6.05 28.88
C LEU A 20 14.95 4.90 28.48
N GLN A 21 14.47 3.66 28.53
CA GLN A 21 15.23 2.50 28.04
C GLN A 21 15.51 2.60 26.53
N ALA A 22 14.46 2.87 25.74
CA ALA A 22 14.59 3.03 24.29
C ALA A 22 15.57 4.14 23.91
N MET A 23 15.62 5.25 24.67
CA MET A 23 16.56 6.33 24.44
C MET A 23 18.02 5.89 24.56
N GLU A 24 18.36 5.03 25.52
CA GLU A 24 19.73 4.49 25.65
C GLU A 24 20.06 3.57 24.47
N GLU A 25 19.14 2.67 24.09
CA GLU A 25 19.29 1.79 22.92
C GLU A 25 19.48 2.59 21.60
N ILE A 26 18.77 3.72 21.45
CA ILE A 26 18.90 4.64 20.30
C ILE A 26 20.27 5.32 20.30
N LYS A 27 20.77 5.74 21.47
CA LYS A 27 22.11 6.37 21.59
C LYS A 27 23.20 5.40 21.19
N ASP A 28 23.08 4.13 21.58
CA ASP A 28 24.02 3.08 21.22
C ASP A 28 24.04 2.85 19.70
N GLU A 29 22.87 2.68 19.07
CA GLU A 29 22.77 2.53 17.61
C GLU A 29 23.31 3.75 16.87
N LEU A 30 23.04 4.96 17.37
CA LEU A 30 23.60 6.18 16.84
C LEU A 30 25.13 6.16 16.92
N ALA A 31 25.71 5.85 18.07
CA ALA A 31 27.17 5.81 18.25
C ALA A 31 27.84 4.84 17.26
N ASP A 32 27.25 3.66 17.06
CA ASP A 32 27.79 2.67 16.12
C ASP A 32 27.60 3.10 14.66
N ARG A 33 26.43 3.65 14.31
CA ARG A 33 26.18 4.14 12.95
C ARG A 33 27.11 5.30 12.59
N ARG A 34 27.41 6.20 13.54
CA ARG A 34 28.36 7.29 13.36
C ARG A 34 29.76 6.77 13.02
N LYS A 35 30.26 5.75 13.74
CA LYS A 35 31.56 5.12 13.44
C LYS A 35 31.61 4.61 11.99
N VAL A 36 30.54 3.94 11.54
CA VAL A 36 30.44 3.43 10.17
C VAL A 36 30.46 4.58 9.16
N LEU A 37 29.68 5.65 9.37
CA LEU A 37 29.63 6.78 8.43
C LEU A 37 30.97 7.52 8.35
N LEU A 38 31.62 7.77 9.49
CA LEU A 38 32.94 8.42 9.56
C LEU A 38 34.02 7.57 8.88
N ALA A 39 34.04 6.26 9.12
CA ALA A 39 34.99 5.35 8.48
C ALA A 39 34.83 5.31 6.95
N ASN A 40 33.64 5.64 6.43
CA ASN A 40 33.35 5.72 5.00
C ASN A 40 33.44 7.17 4.44
N ASN A 41 34.00 8.13 5.19
CA ASN A 41 34.07 9.54 4.82
C ASN A 41 32.71 10.20 4.50
N LYS A 42 31.61 9.63 5.02
CA LYS A 42 30.24 10.18 4.88
C LYS A 42 29.96 11.23 5.97
N LEU A 43 30.72 12.32 5.95
CA LEU A 43 30.73 13.35 7.01
C LEU A 43 29.40 14.11 7.09
N LEU A 44 28.78 14.42 5.95
CA LEU A 44 27.53 15.17 5.91
C LEU A 44 26.35 14.32 6.42
N GLU A 45 26.32 13.05 6.04
CA GLU A 45 25.34 12.08 6.51
C GLU A 45 25.46 11.84 8.02
N GLU A 46 26.69 11.75 8.53
CA GLU A 46 26.92 11.63 9.97
C GLU A 46 26.41 12.85 10.73
N GLN A 47 26.78 14.06 10.28
CA GLN A 47 26.33 15.29 10.93
C GLN A 47 24.81 15.40 10.94
N ARG A 48 24.17 15.10 9.80
CA ARG A 48 22.71 15.11 9.63
C ARG A 48 22.02 14.13 10.58
N LEU A 49 22.52 12.90 10.64
CA LEU A 49 21.98 11.84 11.47
C LEU A 49 22.10 12.19 12.96
N SER A 50 23.28 12.67 13.37
CA SER A 50 23.57 13.05 14.75
C SER A 50 22.67 14.19 15.23
N GLN A 51 22.57 15.27 14.45
CA GLN A 51 21.73 16.42 14.80
C GLN A 51 20.25 16.03 14.93
N ARG A 52 19.73 15.27 13.95
CA ARG A 52 18.33 14.81 13.96
C ARG A 52 18.05 13.92 15.16
N THR A 53 18.89 12.91 15.39
CA THR A 53 18.65 11.91 16.43
C THR A 53 18.76 12.52 17.83
N GLN A 54 19.73 13.42 18.05
CA GLN A 54 19.87 14.13 19.33
C GLN A 54 18.67 15.01 19.62
N PHE A 55 18.18 15.77 18.63
CA PHE A 55 16.95 16.56 18.77
C PHE A 55 15.75 15.67 19.11
N ASP A 56 15.56 14.55 18.39
CA ASP A 56 14.46 13.62 18.67
C ASP A 56 14.54 13.05 20.09
N LEU A 57 15.75 12.71 20.58
CA LEU A 57 15.98 12.23 21.95
C LEU A 57 15.67 13.29 23.01
N GLU A 58 16.02 14.56 22.78
CA GLU A 58 15.66 15.68 23.66
C GLU A 58 14.14 15.84 23.75
N MET A 59 13.45 15.78 22.61
CA MET A 59 11.99 15.87 22.55
C MET A 59 11.32 14.69 23.28
N MET A 60 11.85 13.46 23.13
CA MET A 60 11.35 12.30 23.88
C MET A 60 11.55 12.47 25.39
N ASN A 61 12.67 13.05 25.83
CA ASN A 61 12.95 13.27 27.25
C ASN A 61 11.99 14.30 27.88
N GLU A 62 11.75 15.42 27.19
CA GLU A 62 10.97 16.54 27.71
C GLU A 62 9.46 16.31 27.57
N LEU A 63 9.00 15.87 26.39
CA LEU A 63 7.58 15.76 26.07
C LEU A 63 7.03 14.32 26.13
N GLY A 64 7.91 13.31 26.18
CA GLY A 64 7.52 11.91 26.04
C GLY A 64 7.20 11.49 24.61
N TYR A 65 7.41 12.37 23.62
CA TYR A 65 7.26 12.05 22.20
C TYR A 65 8.10 12.98 21.31
N CYS A 66 8.33 12.57 20.06
CA CYS A 66 8.95 13.40 19.03
C CYS A 66 8.17 13.30 17.71
N SER A 67 8.49 14.18 16.76
CA SER A 67 7.93 14.07 15.40
C SER A 67 8.57 12.90 14.67
N GLY A 68 7.75 12.00 14.12
CA GLY A 68 8.23 10.79 13.48
C GLY A 68 8.67 9.69 14.45
N ILE A 69 8.05 9.63 15.63
CA ILE A 69 8.36 8.64 16.68
C ILE A 69 8.26 7.18 16.19
N GLU A 70 7.45 6.92 15.16
CA GLU A 70 7.30 5.60 14.55
C GLU A 70 8.62 5.04 13.99
N ASN A 71 9.59 5.90 13.65
CA ASN A 71 10.91 5.47 13.18
C ASN A 71 11.76 4.82 14.29
N TYR A 72 11.32 4.94 15.55
CA TYR A 72 11.93 4.30 16.72
C TYR A 72 11.04 3.18 17.28
N SER A 73 10.01 2.75 16.53
CA SER A 73 9.01 1.79 17.01
C SER A 73 9.58 0.45 17.46
N ARG A 74 10.68 -0.03 16.86
CA ARG A 74 11.40 -1.23 17.33
C ARG A 74 11.76 -1.10 18.81
N PHE A 75 12.44 -0.02 19.17
CA PHE A 75 12.88 0.25 20.53
C PHE A 75 11.68 0.47 21.46
N LEU A 76 10.65 1.19 21.00
CA LEU A 76 9.48 1.48 21.85
C LEU A 76 8.62 0.24 22.12
N SER A 77 8.54 -0.69 21.16
CA SER A 77 7.77 -1.94 21.29
C SER A 77 8.55 -3.09 21.93
N GLY A 78 9.87 -2.97 22.10
CA GLY A 78 10.72 -4.02 22.67
C GLY A 78 10.93 -5.22 21.75
N ARG A 79 10.72 -5.04 20.45
CA ARG A 79 10.95 -6.06 19.42
C ARG A 79 12.41 -6.14 19.02
N GLY A 80 12.83 -7.34 18.62
CA GLY A 80 14.16 -7.58 18.09
C GLY A 80 14.39 -6.95 16.70
N PRO A 81 15.65 -6.74 16.28
CA PRO A 81 15.97 -6.33 14.91
C PRO A 81 15.37 -7.28 13.87
N GLY A 82 14.69 -6.73 12.87
CA GLY A 82 14.05 -7.50 11.80
C GLY A 82 12.68 -8.09 12.11
N GLU A 83 12.24 -8.13 13.38
CA GLU A 83 10.90 -8.58 13.74
C GLU A 83 9.83 -7.66 13.13
N PRO A 84 8.67 -8.20 12.70
CA PRO A 84 7.60 -7.37 12.16
C PRO A 84 7.08 -6.41 13.23
N PRO A 85 6.64 -5.19 12.89
CA PRO A 85 5.94 -4.34 13.86
C PRO A 85 4.53 -4.87 14.14
N PRO A 86 3.88 -4.42 15.24
CA PRO A 86 2.48 -4.73 15.47
C PRO A 86 1.60 -4.13 14.37
N THR A 87 0.60 -4.89 13.94
CA THR A 87 -0.35 -4.54 12.88
C THR A 87 -1.78 -4.70 13.39
N LEU A 88 -2.76 -4.46 12.52
CA LEU A 88 -4.16 -4.71 12.87
C LEU A 88 -4.44 -6.18 13.22
N PHE A 89 -3.69 -7.14 12.67
CA PHE A 89 -3.86 -8.55 12.99
C PHE A 89 -3.68 -8.83 14.49
N ASP A 90 -2.76 -8.14 15.16
CA ASP A 90 -2.52 -8.31 16.60
C ASP A 90 -3.70 -7.85 17.48
N TYR A 91 -4.62 -7.05 16.92
CA TYR A 91 -5.80 -6.53 17.63
C TYR A 91 -7.07 -7.34 17.35
N LEU A 92 -7.03 -8.24 16.37
CA LEU A 92 -8.17 -9.04 15.97
C LEU A 92 -8.16 -10.40 16.70
N PRO A 93 -9.34 -11.03 16.90
CA PRO A 93 -9.42 -12.39 17.40
C PRO A 93 -8.66 -13.37 16.50
N ALA A 94 -7.99 -14.36 17.11
CA ALA A 94 -7.23 -15.37 16.38
C ALA A 94 -8.10 -16.25 15.47
N ASP A 95 -9.39 -16.36 15.76
CA ASP A 95 -10.42 -17.05 14.99
C ASP A 95 -11.20 -16.12 14.05
N GLY A 96 -10.63 -14.95 13.72
CA GLY A 96 -11.21 -14.03 12.77
C GLY A 96 -11.33 -14.61 11.36
N LEU A 97 -12.21 -14.02 10.55
CA LEU A 97 -12.33 -14.30 9.12
C LEU A 97 -11.74 -13.12 8.32
N LEU A 98 -10.83 -13.41 7.40
CA LEU A 98 -10.30 -12.44 6.46
C LEU A 98 -11.02 -12.58 5.12
N VAL A 99 -11.52 -11.47 4.56
CA VAL A 99 -12.06 -11.43 3.20
C VAL A 99 -11.21 -10.48 2.39
N VAL A 100 -10.63 -10.99 1.29
CA VAL A 100 -9.78 -10.21 0.40
C VAL A 100 -10.55 -9.97 -0.89
N ASP A 101 -11.09 -8.76 -1.01
CA ASP A 101 -11.79 -8.30 -2.20
C ASP A 101 -10.81 -7.98 -3.34
N GLU A 102 -11.24 -8.20 -4.58
CA GLU A 102 -10.44 -8.16 -5.79
C GLU A 102 -9.04 -8.80 -5.61
N SER A 103 -9.03 -10.03 -5.10
CA SER A 103 -7.81 -10.72 -4.62
C SER A 103 -6.68 -10.72 -5.64
N HIS A 104 -7.00 -10.85 -6.92
CA HIS A 104 -6.04 -10.86 -8.03
C HIS A 104 -5.19 -9.58 -8.16
N VAL A 105 -5.67 -8.46 -7.60
CA VAL A 105 -4.94 -7.19 -7.48
C VAL A 105 -4.43 -7.00 -6.05
N THR A 106 -5.27 -7.26 -5.06
CA THR A 106 -4.96 -7.00 -3.64
C THR A 106 -3.80 -7.84 -3.12
N ILE A 107 -3.69 -9.11 -3.52
CA ILE A 107 -2.61 -10.01 -3.09
C ILE A 107 -1.24 -9.55 -3.62
N PRO A 108 -1.06 -9.30 -4.94
CA PRO A 108 0.16 -8.69 -5.44
C PRO A 108 0.50 -7.36 -4.77
N GLN A 109 -0.50 -6.52 -4.48
CA GLN A 109 -0.29 -5.26 -3.79
C GLN A 109 0.31 -5.47 -2.38
N ILE A 110 -0.28 -6.36 -1.57
CA ILE A 110 0.24 -6.71 -0.24
C ILE A 110 1.70 -7.19 -0.35
N GLY A 111 2.00 -8.06 -1.31
CA GLY A 111 3.36 -8.56 -1.56
C GLY A 111 4.36 -7.46 -1.98
N GLY A 112 3.88 -6.40 -2.61
CA GLY A 112 4.70 -5.26 -3.04
C GLY A 112 5.00 -4.23 -1.94
N MET A 113 4.15 -4.12 -0.91
CA MET A 113 4.22 -3.05 0.10
C MET A 113 5.57 -2.98 0.82
N TYR A 114 6.07 -4.11 1.30
CA TYR A 114 7.35 -4.17 2.00
C TYR A 114 8.51 -3.68 1.14
N ARG A 115 8.59 -4.13 -0.12
CA ARG A 115 9.70 -3.81 -1.02
C ARG A 115 9.72 -2.32 -1.36
N GLY A 116 8.54 -1.74 -1.65
CA GLY A 116 8.41 -0.31 -1.92
C GLY A 116 8.80 0.56 -0.72
N ASP A 117 8.31 0.20 0.47
CA ASP A 117 8.66 0.93 1.71
C ASP A 117 10.15 0.80 2.04
N ARG A 118 10.72 -0.40 1.91
CA ARG A 118 12.14 -0.66 2.17
C ARG A 118 13.04 0.13 1.24
N ALA A 119 12.79 0.13 -0.07
CA ALA A 119 13.60 0.89 -1.04
C ALA A 119 13.66 2.39 -0.69
N ARG A 120 12.51 2.98 -0.34
CA ARG A 120 12.43 4.39 0.08
C ARG A 120 13.19 4.65 1.38
N LYS A 121 13.07 3.77 2.37
CA LYS A 121 13.73 3.93 3.68
C LYS A 121 15.23 3.67 3.63
N GLU A 122 15.68 2.74 2.80
CA GLU A 122 17.11 2.48 2.58
C GLU A 122 17.83 3.73 2.09
N THR A 123 17.22 4.50 1.17
CA THR A 123 17.75 5.81 0.76
C THR A 123 17.86 6.79 1.94
N LEU A 124 16.85 6.88 2.81
CA LEU A 124 16.89 7.76 3.98
C LEU A 124 18.01 7.37 4.95
N VAL A 125 18.23 6.07 5.17
CA VAL A 125 19.30 5.55 6.04
C VAL A 125 20.68 5.73 5.42
N GLU A 126 20.79 5.54 4.10
CA GLU A 126 22.04 5.71 3.37
C GLU A 126 22.54 7.14 3.42
N TYR A 127 21.63 8.11 3.27
CA TYR A 127 21.93 9.54 3.33
C TYR A 127 21.77 10.12 4.74
N GLY A 128 21.77 9.31 5.81
CA GLY A 128 21.84 9.80 7.19
C GLY A 128 20.63 10.63 7.66
N PHE A 129 19.45 10.46 7.05
CA PHE A 129 18.21 11.08 7.53
C PHE A 129 17.56 10.30 8.68
N ARG A 130 17.79 8.98 8.75
CA ARG A 130 17.25 8.08 9.77
C ARG A 130 18.26 7.00 10.15
N LEU A 131 18.11 6.44 11.35
CA LEU A 131 18.87 5.29 11.82
C LEU A 131 18.47 4.00 11.08
N PRO A 132 19.33 2.96 11.05
CA PRO A 132 19.00 1.67 10.46
C PRO A 132 17.73 1.03 11.04
N SER A 133 17.48 1.18 12.35
CA SER A 133 16.24 0.75 13.02
C SER A 133 14.95 1.26 12.39
N ALA A 134 14.98 2.37 11.65
CA ALA A 134 13.80 2.88 10.96
C ALA A 134 13.29 1.91 9.89
N LEU A 135 14.13 0.99 9.40
CA LEU A 135 13.75 -0.08 8.47
C LEU A 135 12.85 -1.14 9.12
N ASP A 136 12.89 -1.27 10.45
CA ASP A 136 12.08 -2.24 11.20
C ASP A 136 10.65 -1.72 11.44
N ASN A 137 10.43 -0.41 11.31
CA ASN A 137 9.09 0.14 11.19
C ASN A 137 8.59 -0.02 9.76
N ARG A 138 7.94 -1.12 9.40
CA ARG A 138 7.65 -1.48 8.01
C ARG A 138 6.33 -2.22 7.86
N PRO A 139 5.72 -2.25 6.66
CA PRO A 139 4.71 -3.26 6.35
C PRO A 139 5.25 -4.68 6.57
N LEU A 140 4.33 -5.61 6.77
CA LEU A 140 4.64 -7.04 6.77
C LEU A 140 5.23 -7.44 5.42
N LYS A 141 6.17 -8.37 5.46
CA LYS A 141 6.53 -9.16 4.28
C LYS A 141 5.36 -10.06 3.93
N PHE A 142 5.33 -10.54 2.69
CA PHE A 142 4.23 -11.41 2.25
C PHE A 142 4.17 -12.70 3.07
N GLU A 143 5.32 -13.28 3.39
CA GLU A 143 5.42 -14.51 4.19
C GLU A 143 4.97 -14.28 5.64
N GLU A 144 5.19 -13.08 6.18
CA GLU A 144 4.71 -12.68 7.51
C GLU A 144 3.19 -12.46 7.50
N PHE A 145 2.65 -11.89 6.42
CA PHE A 145 1.21 -11.78 6.23
C PHE A 145 0.56 -13.17 6.12
N GLU A 146 1.12 -14.08 5.32
CA GLU A 146 0.59 -15.45 5.17
C GLU A 146 0.57 -16.21 6.50
N ALA A 147 1.60 -16.02 7.33
CA ALA A 147 1.67 -16.66 8.65
C ALA A 147 0.64 -16.11 9.65
N LEU A 148 0.19 -14.86 9.47
CA LEU A 148 -0.77 -14.18 10.34
C LEU A 148 -2.20 -14.24 9.82
N ALA A 149 -2.39 -14.43 8.51
CA ALA A 149 -3.70 -14.47 7.90
C ALA A 149 -4.51 -15.66 8.47
N PRO A 150 -5.69 -15.42 9.05
CA PRO A 150 -6.54 -16.48 9.56
C PRO A 150 -7.26 -17.18 8.39
N GLN A 151 -8.38 -17.86 8.66
CA GLN A 151 -9.22 -18.36 7.59
C GLN A 151 -9.56 -17.21 6.63
N THR A 152 -9.27 -17.42 5.35
CA THR A 152 -9.31 -16.36 4.34
C THR A 152 -10.22 -16.74 3.19
N ILE A 153 -11.09 -15.83 2.77
CA ILE A 153 -11.91 -15.92 1.55
C ILE A 153 -11.34 -14.93 0.53
N TYR A 154 -10.87 -15.44 -0.60
CA TYR A 154 -10.46 -14.63 -1.74
C TYR A 154 -11.68 -14.40 -2.64
N VAL A 155 -11.97 -13.13 -2.92
CA VAL A 155 -13.10 -12.74 -3.78
C VAL A 155 -12.53 -12.07 -5.01
N SER A 156 -12.77 -12.66 -6.18
CA SER A 156 -12.41 -12.07 -7.46
C SER A 156 -13.18 -12.73 -8.60
N ALA A 157 -13.53 -11.95 -9.62
CA ALA A 157 -14.04 -12.49 -10.89
C ALA A 157 -12.94 -13.21 -11.71
N THR A 158 -11.66 -12.91 -11.45
CA THR A 158 -10.50 -13.43 -12.18
C THR A 158 -9.38 -13.77 -11.19
N PRO A 159 -9.55 -14.80 -10.33
CA PRO A 159 -8.58 -15.14 -9.29
C PRO A 159 -7.20 -15.42 -9.88
N GLY A 160 -6.15 -14.92 -9.21
CA GLY A 160 -4.76 -15.15 -9.61
C GLY A 160 -4.25 -16.55 -9.25
N ASN A 161 -3.03 -16.85 -9.70
CA ASN A 161 -2.40 -18.15 -9.45
C ASN A 161 -2.24 -18.46 -7.95
N TYR A 162 -1.91 -17.44 -7.14
CA TYR A 162 -1.70 -17.62 -5.71
C TYR A 162 -2.99 -18.09 -5.02
N GLU A 163 -4.12 -17.46 -5.34
CA GLU A 163 -5.42 -17.79 -4.75
C GLU A 163 -5.89 -19.18 -5.17
N LEU A 164 -5.70 -19.53 -6.45
CA LEU A 164 -6.03 -20.87 -6.95
C LEU A 164 -5.16 -21.95 -6.28
N GLU A 165 -3.86 -21.71 -6.13
CA GLU A 165 -2.95 -22.65 -5.44
C GLU A 165 -3.32 -22.80 -3.96
N LYS A 166 -3.62 -21.70 -3.26
CA LYS A 166 -3.99 -21.72 -1.84
C LYS A 166 -5.34 -22.34 -1.57
N SER A 167 -6.30 -22.15 -2.48
CA SER A 167 -7.67 -22.67 -2.32
C SER A 167 -7.77 -24.13 -2.75
N GLY A 168 -6.85 -24.62 -3.59
CA GLY A 168 -6.88 -26.00 -4.10
C GLY A 168 -8.21 -26.30 -4.80
N ASP A 169 -8.91 -27.33 -4.32
CA ASP A 169 -10.21 -27.74 -4.86
C ASP A 169 -11.41 -26.96 -4.27
N GLU A 170 -11.19 -26.06 -3.30
CA GLU A 170 -12.25 -25.32 -2.59
C GLU A 170 -12.63 -23.99 -3.28
N VAL A 171 -12.85 -24.03 -4.60
CA VAL A 171 -13.27 -22.86 -5.38
C VAL A 171 -14.79 -22.85 -5.53
N VAL A 172 -15.42 -21.70 -5.22
CA VAL A 172 -16.88 -21.51 -5.31
C VAL A 172 -17.22 -20.49 -6.37
N ASP A 173 -17.90 -20.93 -7.43
CA ASP A 173 -18.34 -20.06 -8.52
C ASP A 173 -19.70 -19.41 -8.22
N GLN A 174 -19.78 -18.08 -8.36
CA GLN A 174 -21.04 -17.34 -8.31
C GLN A 174 -21.24 -16.52 -9.60
N VAL A 175 -21.64 -17.21 -10.66
CA VAL A 175 -21.85 -16.61 -11.99
C VAL A 175 -23.26 -16.07 -12.22
N VAL A 176 -24.26 -16.61 -11.51
CA VAL A 176 -25.67 -16.22 -11.70
C VAL A 176 -25.95 -14.89 -11.01
N ARG A 177 -26.32 -13.88 -11.80
CA ARG A 177 -26.73 -12.57 -11.28
C ARG A 177 -28.21 -12.60 -10.85
N PRO A 178 -28.56 -12.10 -9.64
CA PRO A 178 -29.97 -12.06 -9.19
C PRO A 178 -30.91 -11.28 -10.12
N THR A 179 -30.38 -10.32 -10.88
CA THR A 179 -31.13 -9.52 -11.86
C THR A 179 -31.39 -10.23 -13.18
N GLY A 180 -30.73 -11.37 -13.43
CA GLY A 180 -30.78 -12.07 -14.72
C GLY A 180 -29.96 -11.40 -15.84
N LEU A 181 -29.12 -10.41 -15.52
CA LEU A 181 -28.25 -9.79 -16.51
C LEU A 181 -27.24 -10.79 -17.07
N LEU A 182 -27.20 -10.89 -18.40
CA LEU A 182 -26.26 -11.75 -19.13
C LEU A 182 -24.94 -11.01 -19.38
N ASP A 183 -23.88 -11.79 -19.60
CA ASP A 183 -22.62 -11.24 -20.11
C ASP A 183 -22.82 -10.64 -21.51
N PRO A 184 -22.08 -9.57 -21.85
CA PRO A 184 -22.21 -8.91 -23.14
C PRO A 184 -21.69 -9.80 -24.28
N ILE A 185 -22.23 -9.59 -25.48
CA ILE A 185 -21.74 -10.23 -26.71
C ILE A 185 -20.40 -9.60 -27.09
N ILE A 186 -19.43 -10.44 -27.47
CA ILE A 186 -18.08 -10.03 -27.88
C ILE A 186 -17.95 -10.16 -29.41
N GLU A 187 -17.53 -9.08 -30.07
CA GLU A 187 -17.24 -9.04 -31.51
C GLU A 187 -15.79 -8.60 -31.76
N VAL A 188 -15.13 -9.22 -32.74
CA VAL A 188 -13.76 -8.86 -33.15
C VAL A 188 -13.82 -8.27 -34.56
N ARG A 189 -13.31 -7.04 -34.73
CA ARG A 189 -13.34 -6.29 -35.99
C ARG A 189 -11.92 -5.92 -36.48
N PRO A 190 -11.68 -5.76 -37.80
CA PRO A 190 -10.37 -5.39 -38.32
C PRO A 190 -9.92 -3.98 -37.92
N VAL A 191 -8.61 -3.79 -37.75
CA VAL A 191 -8.01 -2.51 -37.30
C VAL A 191 -8.11 -1.39 -38.36
N ALA A 192 -8.15 -1.73 -39.65
CA ALA A 192 -7.98 -0.79 -40.76
C ALA A 192 -8.95 0.41 -40.73
N THR A 193 -10.18 0.22 -40.24
CA THR A 193 -11.23 1.26 -40.17
C THR A 193 -11.77 1.42 -38.75
N GLN A 194 -10.97 1.08 -37.72
CA GLN A 194 -11.45 0.96 -36.34
C GLN A 194 -12.06 2.24 -35.76
N VAL A 195 -11.53 3.42 -36.12
CA VAL A 195 -11.99 4.70 -35.58
C VAL A 195 -13.33 5.10 -36.18
N ASP A 196 -13.48 4.96 -37.51
CA ASP A 196 -14.73 5.25 -38.21
C ASP A 196 -15.84 4.27 -37.79
N ASP A 197 -15.49 2.98 -37.64
CA ASP A 197 -16.41 1.94 -37.16
C ASP A 197 -16.87 2.23 -35.73
N LEU A 198 -15.95 2.55 -34.83
CA LEU A 198 -16.27 2.97 -33.45
C LEU A 198 -17.16 4.21 -33.41
N LEU A 199 -16.88 5.23 -34.23
CA LEU A 199 -17.68 6.45 -34.30
C LEU A 199 -19.11 6.15 -34.78
N SER A 200 -19.27 5.24 -35.75
CA SER A 200 -20.58 4.76 -36.20
C SER A 200 -21.36 4.09 -35.07
N GLU A 201 -20.72 3.17 -34.32
CA GLU A 201 -21.35 2.48 -33.18
C GLU A 201 -21.74 3.48 -32.07
N ILE A 202 -20.85 4.41 -31.71
CA ILE A 202 -21.14 5.45 -30.70
C ILE A 202 -22.40 6.25 -31.08
N ARG A 203 -22.53 6.65 -32.36
CA ARG A 203 -23.71 7.39 -32.84
C ARG A 203 -24.99 6.57 -32.71
N GLN A 204 -24.95 5.28 -33.03
CA GLN A 204 -26.10 4.38 -32.89
C GLN A 204 -26.54 4.25 -31.42
N ARG A 205 -25.59 4.07 -30.49
CA ARG A 205 -25.86 3.98 -29.04
C ARG A 205 -26.40 5.29 -28.45
N ALA A 206 -25.89 6.43 -28.92
CA ALA A 206 -26.33 7.74 -28.45
C ALA A 206 -27.81 8.03 -28.76
N VAL A 207 -28.31 7.59 -29.92
CA VAL A 207 -29.73 7.77 -30.33
C VAL A 207 -30.71 7.11 -29.34
N ILE A 208 -30.30 6.01 -28.71
CA ILE A 208 -31.11 5.26 -27.72
C ILE A 208 -30.70 5.56 -26.27
N ASN A 209 -29.94 6.64 -26.04
CA ASN A 209 -29.47 7.10 -24.72
C ASN A 209 -28.61 6.08 -23.94
N GLU A 210 -27.87 5.22 -24.64
CA GLU A 210 -26.84 4.35 -24.04
C GLU A 210 -25.49 5.08 -23.93
N ARG A 211 -24.51 4.44 -23.28
CA ARG A 211 -23.15 4.97 -23.10
C ARG A 211 -22.12 3.97 -23.61
N VAL A 212 -20.99 4.47 -24.09
CA VAL A 212 -19.89 3.66 -24.62
C VAL A 212 -18.63 3.94 -23.79
N LEU A 213 -17.92 2.89 -23.42
CA LEU A 213 -16.61 2.95 -22.79
C LEU A 213 -15.56 2.47 -23.80
N VAL A 214 -14.46 3.22 -23.91
CA VAL A 214 -13.36 2.92 -24.82
C VAL A 214 -12.07 2.92 -24.03
N THR A 215 -11.27 1.87 -24.21
CA THR A 215 -9.95 1.73 -23.59
C THR A 215 -8.87 1.80 -24.66
N THR A 216 -7.83 2.60 -24.44
CA THR A 216 -6.65 2.67 -25.30
C THR A 216 -5.41 2.22 -24.52
N LEU A 217 -4.31 1.94 -25.23
CA LEU A 217 -3.07 1.45 -24.61
C LEU A 217 -2.23 2.55 -23.98
N THR A 218 -2.37 3.79 -24.44
CA THR A 218 -1.57 4.91 -23.93
C THR A 218 -2.44 6.12 -23.69
N LYS A 219 -2.02 6.94 -22.72
CA LYS A 219 -2.67 8.22 -22.43
C LYS A 219 -2.77 9.10 -23.68
N ARG A 220 -1.71 9.19 -24.49
CA ARG A 220 -1.70 9.97 -25.72
C ARG A 220 -2.76 9.50 -26.72
N MET A 221 -2.90 8.18 -26.91
CA MET A 221 -3.97 7.65 -27.77
C MET A 221 -5.36 7.98 -27.25
N ALA A 222 -5.56 7.98 -25.92
CA ALA A 222 -6.84 8.40 -25.33
C ALA A 222 -7.12 9.88 -25.59
N GLU A 223 -6.11 10.74 -25.44
CA GLU A 223 -6.19 12.18 -25.71
C GLU A 223 -6.48 12.45 -27.20
N ASP A 224 -5.68 11.89 -28.10
CA ASP A 224 -5.84 12.05 -29.56
C ASP A 224 -7.22 11.54 -30.03
N LEU A 225 -7.69 10.40 -29.52
CA LEU A 225 -9.02 9.86 -29.83
C LEU A 225 -10.14 10.76 -29.30
N THR A 226 -9.96 11.32 -28.10
CA THR A 226 -10.95 12.22 -27.50
C THR A 226 -11.11 13.49 -28.33
N GLU A 227 -9.99 14.12 -28.73
CA GLU A 227 -10.00 15.32 -29.58
C GLU A 227 -10.70 15.03 -30.92
N TYR A 228 -10.34 13.93 -31.58
CA TYR A 228 -10.99 13.51 -32.82
C TYR A 228 -12.52 13.34 -32.66
N LEU A 229 -12.97 12.69 -31.58
CA LEU A 229 -14.39 12.45 -31.32
C LEU A 229 -15.16 13.74 -31.00
N GLU A 230 -14.53 14.71 -30.31
CA GLU A 230 -15.13 16.01 -30.02
C GLU A 230 -15.29 16.88 -31.28
N GLU A 231 -14.32 16.82 -32.20
CA GLU A 231 -14.39 17.52 -33.49
C GLU A 231 -15.48 16.93 -34.41
N HIS A 232 -15.64 15.60 -34.39
CA HIS A 232 -16.52 14.86 -35.32
C HIS A 232 -17.88 14.46 -34.71
N GLY A 233 -18.15 14.82 -33.44
CA GLY A 233 -19.40 14.52 -32.75
C GLY A 233 -19.57 15.23 -31.39
N ARG A 234 -20.81 15.44 -30.94
CA ARG A 234 -21.14 15.97 -29.59
C ARG A 234 -20.99 14.89 -28.50
N ALA A 235 -19.89 14.14 -28.49
CA ALA A 235 -19.58 13.18 -27.44
C ALA A 235 -18.91 13.93 -26.28
N ARG A 236 -19.59 14.06 -25.14
CA ARG A 236 -19.00 14.67 -23.94
C ARG A 236 -18.19 13.59 -23.22
N THR A 237 -16.89 13.55 -23.47
CA THR A 237 -15.99 12.55 -22.88
C THR A 237 -15.73 12.87 -21.42
N LEU A 238 -16.03 11.92 -20.53
CA LEU A 238 -15.60 11.96 -19.13
C LEU A 238 -14.25 11.24 -19.05
N SER A 239 -13.18 12.03 -19.01
CA SER A 239 -11.82 11.68 -18.56
C SER A 239 -11.20 10.40 -19.13
N ALA A 240 -10.10 10.56 -19.88
CA ALA A 240 -9.13 9.49 -20.06
C ALA A 240 -8.59 9.04 -18.68
N LEU A 241 -9.05 7.89 -18.18
CA LEU A 241 -8.40 7.20 -17.07
C LEU A 241 -7.14 6.55 -17.61
N GLY A 242 -6.04 7.31 -17.60
CA GLY A 242 -4.71 6.76 -17.81
C GLY A 242 -4.27 6.01 -16.56
N TYR A 243 -3.85 4.76 -16.74
CA TYR A 243 -2.95 4.08 -15.79
C TYR A 243 -1.54 4.65 -15.92
#